data_AF-A0A3R7W5R0-F1
#
_entry.id   AF-A0A3R7W5R0-F1
#
_cell.length_a   1.000
_cell.length_b   1.000
_cell.length_c   1.000
_cell.angle_alpha   90.00
_cell.angle_beta   90.00
_cell.angle_gamma   90.00
#
_symmetry.space_group_name_H-M   'P 1'
#
loop_
_entity.id
_entity.type
_entity.pdbx_description
1 polymer ?
#
loop_
_entity_poly.entity_id
_entity_poly.type
_entity_poly.pdbx_seq_one_letter_code
_entity_poly.pdbx_strand_id
1 'polypeptide(L)'
;MDEAQFQKILFKQVKKTHPAKVVVDSSKSYSHLKTLFENGVVAPEEVKIIFVQKDIRAWAHSFRRHRTWQTGKTPSYYLAFLGWVVKIRFYKLRLRMLKLDHTVIKYEDLCQNTKPTLTDVCGFLGLDFENEMLSPQRAGTHFVTGNKMRTADVDRIEIKLDTKWQDDPNWRTPYALYCFFYRLFNIFKSVR
;
A
#
# COMPACT_ATOMS: atom_id res chain seq x y z
N MET A 1 -21.15 12.54 -14.41
CA MET A 1 -20.59 11.18 -14.54
C MET A 1 -20.23 10.72 -13.14
N ASP A 2 -20.83 9.63 -12.68
CA ASP A 2 -20.49 9.05 -11.38
C ASP A 2 -19.10 8.36 -11.42
N GLU A 3 -18.51 8.10 -10.26
CA GLU A 3 -17.16 7.52 -10.15
C GLU A 3 -17.09 6.13 -10.83
N ALA A 4 -18.12 5.29 -10.68
CA ALA A 4 -18.12 3.94 -11.21
C ALA A 4 -18.18 3.95 -12.75
N GLN A 5 -19.00 4.82 -13.33
CA GLN A 5 -19.14 5.02 -14.77
C GLN A 5 -17.83 5.55 -15.37
N PHE A 6 -17.17 6.48 -14.69
CA PHE A 6 -15.84 6.94 -15.08
C PHE A 6 -14.82 5.79 -15.09
N GLN A 7 -14.77 4.99 -14.02
CA GLN A 7 -13.85 3.85 -13.92
C GLN A 7 -14.10 2.80 -15.01
N LYS A 8 -15.37 2.50 -15.32
CA LYS A 8 -15.71 1.59 -16.43
C LYS A 8 -15.19 2.09 -17.77
N ILE A 9 -15.42 3.38 -18.07
CA ILE A 9 -14.94 3.99 -19.32
C ILE A 9 -13.41 3.95 -19.36
N LEU A 10 -12.76 4.27 -18.25
CA LEU A 10 -11.31 4.27 -18.15
C LEU A 10 -10.72 2.87 -18.40
N PHE A 11 -11.17 1.86 -17.67
CA PHE A 11 -10.67 0.48 -17.81
C PHE A 11 -10.90 -0.04 -19.23
N LYS A 12 -12.07 0.24 -19.81
CA LYS A 12 -12.38 -0.12 -21.21
C LYS A 12 -11.41 0.56 -22.19
N GLN A 13 -11.11 1.84 -22.00
CA GLN A 13 -10.22 2.59 -22.87
C GLN A 13 -8.76 2.14 -22.74
N VAL A 14 -8.30 1.84 -21.53
CA VAL A 14 -6.95 1.29 -21.29
C VAL A 14 -6.83 -0.08 -21.95
N LYS A 15 -7.80 -0.98 -21.75
CA LYS A 15 -7.81 -2.30 -22.40
C LYS A 15 -7.81 -2.21 -23.92
N LYS A 16 -8.49 -1.22 -24.50
CA LYS A 16 -8.51 -0.96 -25.94
C LYS A 16 -7.18 -0.42 -26.47
N THR A 17 -6.54 0.49 -25.73
CA THR A 17 -5.32 1.20 -26.18
C THR A 17 -4.05 0.41 -25.88
N HIS A 18 -4.06 -0.37 -24.80
CA HIS A 18 -2.93 -1.14 -24.30
C HIS A 18 -3.37 -2.56 -23.88
N PRO A 19 -3.77 -3.42 -24.83
CA PRO A 19 -4.33 -4.74 -24.53
C PRO A 19 -3.36 -5.69 -23.80
N ALA A 20 -2.05 -5.46 -23.92
CA ALA A 20 -1.01 -6.24 -23.26
C ALA A 20 -0.59 -5.69 -21.88
N LYS A 21 -1.17 -4.57 -21.41
CA LYS A 21 -0.79 -3.94 -20.14
C LYS A 21 -1.80 -4.20 -19.04
N VAL A 22 -1.30 -4.35 -17.82
CA VAL A 22 -2.11 -4.48 -16.61
C VAL A 22 -2.38 -3.10 -16.02
N VAL A 23 -3.60 -2.89 -15.50
CA VAL A 23 -3.96 -1.67 -14.78
C VAL A 23 -3.53 -1.78 -13.33
N VAL A 24 -2.79 -0.78 -12.84
CA VAL A 24 -2.36 -0.70 -11.45
C VAL A 24 -3.16 0.37 -10.72
N ASP A 25 -3.99 -0.04 -9.75
CA ASP A 25 -4.64 0.86 -8.81
C ASP A 25 -3.81 0.99 -7.52
N SER A 26 -3.41 2.23 -7.19
CA SER A 26 -2.63 2.55 -5.97
C SER A 26 -3.49 3.13 -4.83
N SER A 27 -4.81 3.09 -4.98
CA SER A 27 -5.77 3.48 -3.96
C SER A 27 -5.55 2.68 -2.68
N LYS A 28 -5.56 3.40 -1.55
CA LYS A 28 -5.42 2.79 -0.21
C LYS A 28 -6.77 2.43 0.39
N SER A 29 -7.87 2.60 -0.34
CA SER A 29 -9.23 2.49 0.16
C SER A 29 -9.86 1.15 -0.20
N TYR A 30 -10.16 0.35 0.82
CA TYR A 30 -10.98 -0.85 0.62
C TYR A 30 -12.39 -0.51 0.12
N SER A 31 -12.94 0.63 0.55
CA SER A 31 -14.27 1.05 0.09
C SER A 31 -14.27 1.30 -1.42
N HIS A 32 -13.18 1.85 -1.98
CA HIS A 32 -13.03 2.02 -3.42
C HIS A 32 -13.01 0.66 -4.14
N LEU A 33 -12.20 -0.29 -3.66
CA LEU A 33 -12.17 -1.66 -4.20
C LEU A 33 -13.57 -2.32 -4.16
N LYS A 34 -14.29 -2.17 -3.04
CA LYS A 34 -15.66 -2.67 -2.89
C LYS A 34 -16.60 -2.03 -3.93
N THR A 35 -16.51 -0.73 -4.15
CA THR A 35 -17.27 -0.01 -5.17
C THR A 35 -16.96 -0.53 -6.58
N LEU A 36 -15.70 -0.86 -6.89
CA LEU A 36 -15.34 -1.45 -8.19
C LEU A 36 -16.01 -2.81 -8.41
N PHE A 37 -16.07 -3.66 -7.38
CA PHE A 37 -16.75 -4.95 -7.45
C PHE A 37 -18.28 -4.81 -7.54
N GLU A 38 -18.89 -4.03 -6.65
CA GLU A 38 -20.35 -3.89 -6.57
C GLU A 38 -20.95 -3.27 -7.84
N ASN A 39 -20.20 -2.40 -8.51
CA ASN A 39 -20.65 -1.81 -9.76
C ASN A 39 -20.25 -2.63 -10.99
N GLY A 40 -19.59 -3.78 -10.83
CA GLY A 40 -19.14 -4.61 -11.95
C GLY A 40 -18.15 -3.90 -12.87
N VAL A 41 -17.23 -3.12 -12.28
CA VAL A 41 -16.10 -2.51 -13.03
C VAL A 41 -15.04 -3.57 -13.32
N VAL A 42 -14.76 -4.42 -12.34
CA VAL A 42 -13.82 -5.55 -12.42
C VAL A 42 -14.41 -6.70 -11.62
N ALA A 43 -14.12 -7.94 -12.03
CA ALA A 43 -14.51 -9.12 -11.25
C ALA A 43 -13.46 -9.42 -10.15
N PRO A 44 -13.85 -9.95 -8.98
CA PRO A 44 -12.90 -10.29 -7.90
C PRO A 44 -11.74 -11.19 -8.33
N GLU A 45 -11.99 -12.12 -9.25
CA GLU A 45 -11.01 -13.08 -9.81
C GLU A 45 -10.00 -12.43 -10.76
N GLU A 46 -10.32 -11.26 -11.31
CA GLU A 46 -9.42 -10.49 -12.19
C GLU A 46 -8.47 -9.59 -11.39
N VAL A 47 -8.64 -9.51 -10.07
CA VAL A 47 -7.90 -8.59 -9.20
C VAL A 47 -6.90 -9.34 -8.34
N LYS A 48 -5.62 -9.00 -8.52
CA LYS A 48 -4.52 -9.39 -7.64
C LYS A 48 -4.13 -8.23 -6.73
N ILE A 49 -3.96 -8.49 -5.43
CA ILE A 49 -3.66 -7.45 -4.44
C ILE A 49 -2.21 -7.56 -3.96
N ILE A 50 -1.47 -6.46 -4.08
CA ILE A 50 -0.14 -6.33 -3.48
C ILE A 50 -0.28 -5.55 -2.16
N PHE A 51 -0.15 -6.27 -1.04
CA PHE A 51 -0.23 -5.68 0.29
C PHE A 51 1.16 -5.24 0.77
N VAL A 52 1.49 -3.97 0.53
CA VAL A 52 2.75 -3.38 1.00
C VAL A 52 2.68 -3.07 2.50
N GLN A 53 3.40 -3.85 3.30
CA GLN A 53 3.52 -3.65 4.74
C GLN A 53 4.79 -2.85 5.06
N LYS A 54 4.64 -1.80 5.85
CA LYS A 54 5.76 -0.95 6.32
C LYS A 54 5.93 -1.13 7.82
N ASP A 55 7.15 -0.95 8.32
CA ASP A 55 7.44 -0.88 9.75
C ASP A 55 6.49 0.11 10.44
N ILE A 56 5.91 -0.31 11.57
CA ILE A 56 4.91 0.48 12.29
C ILE A 56 5.47 1.83 12.74
N ARG A 57 6.75 1.91 13.11
CA ARG A 57 7.45 3.13 13.57
C ARG A 57 7.58 4.10 12.41
N ALA A 58 8.07 3.60 11.27
CA ALA A 58 8.19 4.37 10.03
C ALA A 58 6.83 4.85 9.51
N TRP A 59 5.81 3.98 9.56
CA TRP A 59 4.44 4.32 9.18
C TRP A 59 3.86 5.40 10.10
N ALA A 60 4.01 5.26 11.42
CA ALA A 60 3.45 6.20 12.38
C ALA A 60 4.09 7.58 12.25
N HIS A 61 5.41 7.64 12.07
CA HIS A 61 6.10 8.89 11.80
C HIS A 61 5.55 9.58 10.53
N SER A 62 5.41 8.84 9.43
CA SER A 62 4.84 9.38 8.18
C SER A 62 3.37 9.80 8.34
N PHE A 63 2.57 9.02 9.06
CA PHE A 63 1.16 9.32 9.32
C PHE A 63 1.01 10.59 10.15
N ARG A 64 1.80 10.73 11.22
CA ARG A 64 1.82 11.91 12.08
C ARG A 64 2.17 13.15 11.27
N ARG A 65 3.28 13.12 10.51
CA ARG A 65 3.70 14.22 9.64
C ARG A 65 2.60 14.65 8.67
N HIS A 66 1.96 13.69 8.00
CA HIS A 66 0.87 13.99 7.06
C HIS A 66 -0.35 14.60 7.77
N ARG A 67 -0.71 14.10 8.95
CA ARG A 67 -1.80 14.68 9.75
C ARG A 67 -1.48 16.08 10.23
N THR A 68 -0.26 16.34 10.71
CA THR A 68 0.19 17.68 11.08
C THR A 68 0.06 18.65 9.91
N TRP A 69 0.48 18.25 8.72
CA TRP A 69 0.33 19.08 7.52
C TRP A 69 -1.13 19.39 7.17
N GLN A 70 -2.05 18.45 7.40
CA GLN A 70 -3.47 18.63 7.08
C GLN A 70 -4.26 19.42 8.14
N THR A 71 -3.96 19.23 9.42
CA THR A 71 -4.80 19.71 10.53
C THR A 71 -4.09 20.68 11.47
N GLY A 72 -2.80 20.92 11.26
CA GLY A 72 -1.94 21.66 12.18
C GLY A 72 -1.63 20.92 13.49
N LYS A 73 -2.23 19.74 13.73
CA LYS A 73 -2.09 18.99 14.98
C LYS A 73 -1.32 17.69 14.75
N THR A 74 -0.26 17.49 15.53
CA THR A 74 0.56 16.27 15.49
C THR A 74 -0.04 15.21 16.42
N PRO A 75 -0.56 14.08 15.89
CA PRO A 75 -1.05 13.00 16.73
C PRO A 75 0.08 12.39 17.57
N SER A 76 -0.25 11.80 18.72
CA SER A 76 0.73 11.01 19.48
C SER A 76 1.05 9.68 18.78
N TYR A 77 2.22 9.11 19.07
CA TYR A 77 2.58 7.78 18.58
C TYR A 77 1.66 6.68 19.13
N TYR A 78 1.11 6.85 20.35
CA TYR A 78 0.12 5.94 20.91
C TYR A 78 -1.11 5.80 20.01
N LEU A 79 -1.70 6.93 19.61
CA LEU A 79 -2.86 6.94 18.73
C LEU A 79 -2.51 6.43 17.33
N ALA A 80 -1.32 6.77 16.83
CA ALA A 80 -0.86 6.26 15.54
C ALA A 80 -0.73 4.72 15.57
N PHE A 81 -0.06 4.15 16.56
CA PHE A 81 0.10 2.69 16.68
C PHE A 81 -1.23 1.97 16.87
N LEU A 82 -2.12 2.48 17.72
CA LEU A 82 -3.45 1.90 17.89
C LEU A 82 -4.24 1.94 16.57
N GLY A 83 -4.25 3.09 15.90
CA GLY A 83 -4.89 3.25 14.60
C GLY A 83 -4.34 2.30 13.54
N TRP A 84 -3.02 2.09 13.52
CA TRP A 84 -2.37 1.12 12.64
C TRP A 84 -2.82 -0.31 12.93
N VAL A 85 -2.82 -0.73 14.20
CA VAL A 85 -3.22 -2.08 14.62
C VAL A 85 -4.66 -2.39 14.24
N VAL A 86 -5.56 -1.43 14.47
CA VAL A 86 -6.97 -1.55 14.06
C VAL A 86 -7.05 -1.66 12.54
N LYS A 87 -6.37 -0.77 11.81
CA LYS A 87 -6.35 -0.73 10.35
C LYS A 87 -5.87 -2.07 9.77
N ILE A 88 -4.68 -2.55 10.15
CA ILE A 88 -4.10 -3.79 9.62
C ILE A 88 -4.98 -5.01 9.89
N ARG A 89 -5.61 -5.08 11.08
CA ARG A 89 -6.55 -6.16 11.42
C ARG A 89 -7.78 -6.14 10.52
N PHE A 90 -8.36 -4.97 10.28
CA PHE A 90 -9.49 -4.82 9.36
C PHE A 90 -9.13 -5.21 7.92
N TYR A 91 -7.98 -4.77 7.39
CA TYR A 91 -7.55 -5.19 6.04
C TYR A 91 -7.34 -6.71 5.97
N LYS A 92 -6.61 -7.29 6.92
CA LYS A 92 -6.38 -8.76 6.94
C LYS A 92 -7.65 -9.56 7.11
N LEU A 93 -8.64 -9.06 7.83
CA LEU A 93 -9.95 -9.71 7.96
C LEU A 93 -10.70 -9.66 6.62
N ARG A 94 -10.76 -8.48 5.98
CA ARG A 94 -11.44 -8.28 4.70
C ARG A 94 -10.82 -9.09 3.56
N LEU A 95 -9.49 -9.13 3.46
CA LEU A 95 -8.79 -9.96 2.48
C LEU A 95 -9.15 -11.43 2.63
N ARG A 96 -9.23 -11.93 3.87
CA ARG A 96 -9.65 -13.31 4.16
C ARG A 96 -11.12 -13.56 3.84
N MET A 97 -12.02 -12.63 4.18
CA MET A 97 -13.45 -12.79 3.94
C MET A 97 -13.80 -12.81 2.44
N LEU A 98 -13.14 -11.97 1.64
CA LEU A 98 -13.38 -11.88 0.21
C LEU A 98 -12.59 -12.92 -0.61
N LYS A 99 -11.72 -13.72 0.03
CA LYS A 99 -10.86 -14.71 -0.64
C LYS A 99 -10.10 -14.14 -1.84
N LEU A 100 -9.69 -12.88 -1.76
CA LEU A 100 -8.97 -12.21 -2.85
C LEU A 100 -7.53 -12.72 -2.91
N ASP A 101 -7.06 -12.92 -4.14
CA ASP A 101 -5.68 -13.29 -4.38
C ASP A 101 -4.77 -12.13 -3.97
N HIS A 102 -3.84 -12.40 -3.05
CA HIS A 102 -2.97 -11.37 -2.51
C HIS A 102 -1.60 -11.88 -2.11
N THR A 103 -0.60 -11.02 -2.29
CA THR A 103 0.74 -11.19 -1.74
C THR A 103 1.05 -10.08 -0.74
N VAL A 104 1.91 -10.35 0.24
CA VAL A 104 2.39 -9.36 1.21
C VAL A 104 3.86 -9.12 0.96
N ILE A 105 4.23 -7.87 0.70
CA ILE A 105 5.63 -7.46 0.57
C ILE A 105 5.99 -6.47 1.67
N LYS A 106 7.25 -6.47 2.13
CA LYS A 106 7.72 -5.44 3.04
C LYS A 106 8.24 -4.25 2.24
N TYR A 107 7.88 -3.05 2.67
CA TYR A 107 8.39 -1.81 2.10
C TYR A 107 9.92 -1.73 2.22
N GLU A 108 10.46 -2.21 3.34
CA GLU A 108 11.90 -2.24 3.61
C GLU A 108 12.62 -3.14 2.60
N ASP A 109 12.09 -4.33 2.34
CA ASP A 109 12.62 -5.25 1.33
C ASP A 109 12.51 -4.66 -0.08
N LEU A 110 11.39 -4.01 -0.41
CA LEU A 110 11.24 -3.31 -1.69
C LEU A 110 12.29 -2.21 -1.89
N CYS A 111 12.71 -1.52 -0.82
CA CYS A 111 13.73 -0.47 -0.90
C CYS A 111 15.17 -1.00 -0.88
N GLN A 112 15.45 -2.09 -0.15
CA GLN A 112 16.80 -2.60 0.03
C GLN A 112 17.16 -3.69 -0.98
N ASN A 113 16.17 -4.49 -1.38
CA ASN A 113 16.27 -5.65 -2.25
C ASN A 113 15.29 -5.54 -3.43
N THR A 114 15.27 -4.36 -4.08
CA THR A 114 14.26 -4.00 -5.08
C THR A 114 14.11 -5.02 -6.20
N LYS A 115 15.21 -5.46 -6.82
CA LYS A 115 15.17 -6.42 -7.94
C LYS A 115 14.56 -7.77 -7.53
N PRO A 116 15.06 -8.45 -6.47
CA PRO A 116 14.42 -9.66 -5.95
C PRO A 116 12.94 -9.46 -5.61
N THR A 117 12.60 -8.41 -4.86
CA THR A 117 11.20 -8.16 -4.44
C THR A 117 10.27 -7.92 -5.63
N LEU A 118 10.71 -7.17 -6.65
CA LEU A 118 9.92 -6.96 -7.87
C LEU A 118 9.81 -8.23 -8.70
N THR A 119 10.84 -9.08 -8.73
CA THR A 119 10.79 -10.38 -9.41
C THR A 119 9.73 -11.29 -8.79
N ASP A 120 9.66 -11.35 -7.46
CA ASP A 120 8.63 -12.12 -6.74
C ASP A 120 7.22 -11.57 -7.00
N VAL A 121 7.08 -10.24 -7.04
CA VAL A 121 5.81 -9.59 -7.39
C VAL A 121 5.40 -9.92 -8.83
N CYS A 122 6.31 -9.85 -9.79
CA CYS A 122 6.05 -10.23 -11.18
C CYS A 122 5.62 -11.70 -11.27
N GLY A 123 6.31 -12.60 -10.57
CA GLY A 123 5.94 -14.02 -10.51
C GLY A 123 4.53 -14.24 -9.94
N PHE A 124 4.15 -13.50 -8.88
CA PHE A 124 2.80 -13.53 -8.33
C PHE A 124 1.73 -13.01 -9.32
N LEU A 125 2.08 -11.98 -10.09
CA LEU A 125 1.20 -11.40 -11.12
C LEU A 125 1.13 -12.24 -12.40
N GLY A 126 2.06 -13.17 -12.62
CA GLY A 126 2.21 -13.89 -13.88
C GLY A 126 2.79 -13.00 -15.00
N LEU A 127 3.63 -12.04 -14.63
CA LEU A 127 4.30 -11.12 -15.55
C LEU A 127 5.80 -11.41 -15.60
N ASP A 128 6.43 -11.05 -16.72
CA ASP A 128 7.88 -11.04 -16.82
C ASP A 128 8.47 -9.82 -16.10
N PHE A 129 9.65 -10.01 -15.50
CA PHE A 129 10.39 -8.91 -14.91
C PHE A 129 11.17 -8.17 -16.00
N GLU A 130 10.99 -6.84 -16.07
CA GLU A 130 11.73 -5.95 -16.95
C GLU A 130 12.69 -5.07 -16.13
N ASN A 131 13.92 -4.87 -16.60
CA ASN A 131 14.92 -4.07 -15.85
C ASN A 131 14.48 -2.60 -15.69
N GLU A 132 13.66 -2.10 -16.62
CA GLU A 132 13.05 -0.78 -16.60
C GLU A 132 12.17 -0.56 -15.35
N MET A 133 11.63 -1.63 -14.75
CA MET A 133 10.85 -1.57 -13.51
C MET A 133 11.67 -1.09 -12.29
N LEU A 134 13.00 -1.17 -12.36
CA LEU A 134 13.89 -0.64 -11.31
C LEU A 134 13.97 0.89 -11.32
N SER A 135 13.55 1.52 -12.42
CA SER A 135 13.59 2.97 -12.60
C SER A 135 12.18 3.48 -12.90
N PRO A 136 11.43 3.95 -11.88
CA PRO A 136 10.08 4.49 -12.06
C PRO A 136 9.96 5.55 -13.16
N GLN A 137 11.06 6.26 -13.44
CA GLN A 137 11.20 7.26 -14.50
C GLN A 137 11.10 6.70 -15.91
N ARG A 138 11.63 5.49 -16.12
CA ARG A 138 11.77 4.86 -17.44
C ARG A 138 10.59 3.94 -17.76
N ALA A 139 9.78 3.58 -16.76
CA ALA A 139 8.67 2.64 -16.89
C ALA A 139 7.45 3.16 -17.70
N GLY A 140 7.51 4.36 -18.31
CA GLY A 140 6.45 4.87 -19.19
C GLY A 140 5.05 4.83 -18.56
N THR A 141 4.95 5.14 -17.26
CA THR A 141 3.71 4.97 -16.48
C THR A 141 2.70 6.07 -16.82
N HIS A 142 1.53 5.67 -17.34
CA HIS A 142 0.42 6.59 -17.58
C HIS A 142 -0.39 6.80 -16.30
N PHE A 143 -0.03 7.81 -15.50
CA PHE A 143 -0.81 8.18 -14.32
C PHE A 143 -2.13 8.84 -14.73
N VAL A 144 -3.25 8.17 -14.42
CA VAL A 144 -4.58 8.67 -14.78
C VAL A 144 -5.05 9.76 -13.81
N THR A 145 -5.14 9.49 -12.50
CA THR A 145 -5.54 10.47 -11.48
C THR A 145 -4.94 10.13 -10.10
N GLY A 146 -5.08 11.05 -9.12
CA GLY A 146 -4.90 10.75 -7.69
C GLY A 146 -3.46 10.60 -7.18
N ASN A 147 -2.47 10.41 -8.04
CA ASN A 147 -1.07 10.32 -7.63
C ASN A 147 -0.40 11.71 -7.64
N LYS A 148 0.03 12.21 -6.47
CA LYS A 148 0.81 13.47 -6.37
C LYS A 148 2.12 13.40 -7.15
N MET A 149 2.63 12.20 -7.40
CA MET A 149 3.82 11.97 -8.23
C MET A 149 3.59 12.26 -9.73
N ARG A 150 2.32 12.45 -10.17
CA ARG A 150 2.00 12.83 -11.55
C ARG A 150 2.62 14.17 -11.96
N THR A 151 2.76 15.09 -11.01
CA THR A 151 3.38 16.41 -11.21
C THR A 151 4.78 16.48 -10.62
N ALA A 152 5.29 15.38 -10.07
CA ALA A 152 6.64 15.35 -9.57
C ALA A 152 7.61 15.31 -10.76
N ASP A 153 8.72 16.01 -10.60
CA ASP A 153 9.87 15.90 -11.50
C ASP A 153 10.27 14.42 -11.57
N VAL A 154 10.11 13.82 -12.75
CA VAL A 154 10.32 12.39 -12.97
C VAL A 154 11.73 12.01 -12.56
N ASP A 155 12.72 12.88 -12.80
CA ASP A 155 14.12 12.62 -12.46
C ASP A 155 14.37 12.49 -10.95
N ARG A 156 13.42 12.89 -10.10
CA ARG A 156 13.52 12.83 -8.63
C ARG A 156 12.83 11.61 -7.99
N ILE A 157 12.26 10.70 -8.79
CA ILE A 157 11.48 9.56 -8.27
C ILE A 157 12.37 8.36 -7.93
N GLU A 158 12.95 8.34 -6.74
CA GLU A 158 13.79 7.22 -6.29
C GLU A 158 13.06 6.26 -5.36
N ILE A 159 13.32 4.95 -5.53
CA ILE A 159 12.95 3.93 -4.54
C ILE A 159 14.00 3.97 -3.43
N LYS A 160 13.71 4.74 -2.38
CA LYS A 160 14.62 4.91 -1.24
C LYS A 160 13.93 4.63 0.09
N LEU A 161 14.67 3.99 0.98
CA LEU A 161 14.23 3.73 2.35
C LEU A 161 14.17 5.05 3.14
N ASP A 162 12.99 5.40 3.67
CA ASP A 162 12.82 6.53 4.58
C ASP A 162 13.18 6.13 6.02
N THR A 163 14.34 6.56 6.49
CA THR A 163 14.87 6.30 7.85
C THR A 163 14.63 7.43 8.84
N LYS A 164 14.01 8.55 8.44
CA LYS A 164 13.84 9.77 9.29
C LYS A 164 13.12 9.55 10.62
N TRP A 165 12.36 8.46 10.73
CA TRP A 165 11.68 8.09 11.96
C TRP A 165 12.64 7.68 13.09
N GLN A 166 13.87 7.27 12.76
CA GLN A 166 14.88 6.86 13.73
C GLN A 166 15.37 8.05 14.58
N ASP A 167 15.30 9.26 14.01
CA ASP A 167 15.76 10.49 14.65
C ASP A 167 14.78 11.03 15.71
N ASP A 168 13.51 10.60 15.68
CA ASP A 168 12.48 11.01 16.64
C ASP A 168 12.45 10.01 17.83
N PRO A 169 12.87 10.37 19.04
CA PRO A 169 12.88 9.43 20.17
C PRO A 169 11.46 9.11 20.69
N ASN A 170 10.45 9.90 20.34
CA ASN A 170 9.12 9.83 20.96
C ASN A 170 8.32 8.57 20.61
N TRP A 171 8.79 7.75 19.66
CA TRP A 171 8.16 6.45 19.36
C TRP A 171 8.56 5.34 20.33
N ARG A 172 9.67 5.48 21.07
CA ARG A 172 10.27 4.39 21.85
C ARG A 172 9.35 3.84 22.94
N THR A 173 8.85 4.68 23.84
CA THR A 173 7.94 4.27 24.92
C THR A 173 6.61 3.71 24.40
N PRO A 174 5.92 4.38 23.45
CA PRO A 174 4.73 3.82 22.81
C PRO A 174 4.99 2.46 22.14
N TYR A 175 6.17 2.27 21.56
CA TYR A 175 6.52 1.04 20.85
C TYR A 175 6.81 -0.10 21.83
N ALA A 176 7.51 0.17 22.93
CA ALA A 176 7.73 -0.80 24.00
C ALA A 176 6.39 -1.29 24.58
N LEU A 177 5.45 -0.38 24.84
CA LEU A 177 4.09 -0.73 25.28
C LEU A 177 3.35 -1.53 24.22
N TYR A 178 3.41 -1.13 22.95
CA TYR A 178 2.84 -1.91 21.85
C TYR A 178 3.38 -3.36 21.84
N CYS A 179 4.70 -3.54 21.93
CA CYS A 179 5.32 -4.87 21.97
C CYS A 179 4.88 -5.68 23.20
N PHE A 180 4.83 -5.04 24.37
CA PHE A 180 4.37 -5.67 25.62
C PHE A 180 2.94 -6.20 25.47
N PHE A 181 2.00 -5.35 25.06
CA PHE A 181 0.60 -5.75 24.86
C PHE A 181 0.45 -6.75 23.72
N TYR A 182 1.15 -6.56 22.59
CA TYR A 182 1.08 -7.50 21.47
C TYR A 182 1.53 -8.91 21.87
N ARG A 183 2.60 -9.02 22.66
CA ARG A 183 3.10 -10.29 23.19
C ARG A 183 2.10 -10.88 24.18
N LEU A 184 1.56 -10.07 25.09
CA LEU A 184 0.54 -10.49 26.06
C LEU A 184 -0.68 -11.10 25.35
N PHE A 185 -1.24 -10.41 24.35
CA PHE A 185 -2.40 -10.87 23.58
C PHE A 185 -2.13 -12.11 22.72
N ASN A 186 -0.88 -12.32 22.27
CA ASN A 186 -0.51 -13.52 21.52
C ASN A 186 -0.22 -14.72 22.42
N ILE A 187 0.33 -14.51 23.63
CA ILE A 187 0.47 -15.57 24.63
C ILE A 187 -0.91 -16.15 24.97
N PHE A 188 -1.91 -15.30 25.20
CA PHE A 188 -3.28 -15.77 25.46
C PHE A 188 -3.97 -16.46 24.27
N LYS A 189 -3.44 -16.32 23.04
CA LYS A 189 -3.91 -17.08 21.87
C LYS A 189 -3.29 -18.46 21.73
N SER A 190 -2.11 -18.70 22.30
CA SER A 190 -1.44 -20.00 22.22
C SER A 190 -1.85 -20.96 23.35
N VAL A 191 -2.65 -20.48 24.31
CA VAL A 191 -3.13 -21.24 25.48
C VAL A 191 -4.59 -21.69 25.27
N ARG A 192 -5.10 -21.66 24.03
CA ARG A 192 -6.49 -22.02 23.70
C ARG A 192 -6.59 -22.97 22.52
#